data_AF-A0A7Y6Y4H4-F1
#
_entry.id   AF-A0A7Y6Y4H4-F1
#
_cell.length_a   1.000
_cell.length_b   1.000
_cell.length_c   1.000
_cell.angle_alpha   90.00
_cell.angle_beta   90.00
_cell.angle_gamma   90.00
#
_symmetry.space_group_name_H-M   'P 1'
#
loop_
_entity.id
_entity.type
_entity.pdbx_description
1 polymer ?
#
loop_
_entity_poly.entity_id
_entity_poly.type
_entity_poly.pdbx_seq_one_letter_code
_entity_poly.pdbx_strand_id
1 'polypeptide(L)'
;MKPLLKELALFMLLIGTFAFSSIEDSSAKKVSNLQDVNVSEIISKQNSSERPIDYQFFVETSLIEKQRGAKTINAKVYLLEKKTGKSAIISNETIVVPNFKDIVLLESKLNSNKKLINGDRIIDSKATFSLTELIDSEAIYNNYINSTNELLDIKRSI
;
A
#
# COMPACT_ATOMS: atom_id res chain seq x y z
N MET A 1 -29.89 -7.40 53.73
CA MET A 1 -29.28 -6.61 52.64
C MET A 1 -29.23 -7.49 51.39
N LYS A 2 -29.79 -7.00 50.27
CA LYS A 2 -30.28 -7.80 49.14
C LYS A 2 -29.14 -8.49 48.35
N PRO A 3 -29.11 -9.84 48.22
CA PRO A 3 -28.04 -10.57 47.51
C PRO A 3 -27.99 -10.25 46.01
N LEU A 4 -29.11 -9.81 45.43
CA LEU A 4 -29.26 -9.43 44.02
C LEU A 4 -28.29 -8.32 43.55
N LEU A 5 -27.88 -7.39 44.43
CA LEU A 5 -26.93 -6.35 44.03
C LEU A 5 -25.51 -6.89 43.84
N LYS A 6 -25.12 -7.97 44.53
CA LYS A 6 -23.76 -8.53 44.46
C LYS A 6 -23.55 -9.33 43.17
N GLU A 7 -24.58 -10.05 42.72
CA GLU A 7 -24.54 -10.82 41.47
C GLU A 7 -24.53 -9.92 40.24
N LEU A 8 -25.26 -8.80 40.29
CA LEU A 8 -25.32 -7.83 39.18
C LEU A 8 -24.00 -7.06 39.02
N ALA A 9 -23.31 -6.78 40.13
CA ALA A 9 -21.97 -6.20 40.12
C ALA A 9 -20.93 -7.16 39.51
N LEU A 10 -21.05 -8.47 39.77
CA LEU A 10 -20.16 -9.48 39.21
C LEU A 10 -20.34 -9.63 37.69
N PHE A 11 -21.59 -9.54 37.20
CA PHE A 11 -21.89 -9.54 35.77
C PHE A 11 -21.36 -8.30 35.04
N MET A 12 -21.51 -7.11 35.63
CA MET A 12 -20.92 -5.86 35.11
C MET A 12 -19.39 -5.93 35.02
N LEU A 13 -18.74 -6.54 36.01
CA LEU A 13 -17.28 -6.73 36.01
C LEU A 13 -16.82 -7.68 34.89
N LEU A 14 -17.59 -8.74 34.61
CA LEU A 14 -17.25 -9.73 33.57
C LEU A 14 -17.43 -9.18 32.14
N ILE A 15 -18.44 -8.34 31.93
CA ILE A 15 -18.70 -7.70 30.62
C ILE A 15 -17.62 -6.65 30.32
N GLY A 16 -17.13 -5.95 31.35
CA GLY A 16 -16.08 -4.93 31.20
C GLY A 16 -14.72 -5.48 30.76
N THR A 17 -14.37 -6.72 31.13
CA THR A 17 -13.07 -7.31 30.76
C THR A 17 -13.05 -7.94 29.37
N PHE A 18 -14.20 -8.35 28.82
CA PHE A 18 -14.29 -8.87 27.45
C PHE A 18 -14.35 -7.78 26.37
N ALA A 19 -14.79 -6.56 26.72
CA ALA A 19 -14.93 -5.47 25.75
C ALA A 19 -13.60 -4.89 25.23
N PHE A 20 -12.45 -5.32 25.78
CA PHE A 20 -11.12 -4.82 25.41
C PHE A 20 -10.15 -5.88 24.87
N SER A 21 -10.63 -7.04 24.40
CA SER A 21 -9.81 -7.86 23.50
C SER A 21 -9.82 -7.25 22.10
N SER A 22 -9.20 -6.09 21.94
CA SER A 22 -8.73 -5.67 20.62
C SER A 22 -7.70 -6.71 20.21
N ILE A 23 -8.10 -7.63 19.33
CA ILE A 23 -7.14 -8.32 18.46
C ILE A 23 -6.58 -7.20 17.56
N GLU A 24 -5.58 -6.50 18.07
CA GLU A 24 -4.59 -5.86 17.22
C GLU A 24 -3.84 -7.02 16.57
N ASP A 25 -4.22 -7.32 15.33
CA ASP A 25 -3.40 -8.11 14.41
C ASP A 25 -2.09 -7.33 14.14
N SER A 26 -1.22 -7.28 15.14
CA SER A 26 0.19 -6.91 15.02
C SER A 26 1.02 -8.07 14.43
N SER A 27 0.37 -8.88 13.59
CA SER A 27 0.96 -9.98 12.86
C SER A 27 0.98 -9.62 11.37
N ALA A 28 1.68 -8.54 11.03
CA ALA A 28 2.49 -8.57 9.81
C ALA A 28 3.56 -9.65 10.04
N LYS A 29 3.16 -10.92 9.87
CA LYS A 29 4.05 -12.07 9.88
C LYS A 29 5.03 -11.88 8.75
N LYS A 30 6.14 -11.22 9.06
CA LYS A 30 7.27 -11.05 8.16
C LYS A 30 7.92 -12.42 8.03
N VAL A 31 7.41 -13.24 7.11
CA VAL A 31 7.95 -14.57 6.82
C VAL A 31 8.41 -14.60 5.38
N SER A 32 9.72 -14.41 5.28
CA SER A 32 10.59 -14.70 4.15
C SER A 32 10.30 -16.08 3.54
N ASN A 33 9.88 -16.09 2.26
CA ASN A 33 10.27 -17.07 1.22
C ASN A 33 9.63 -16.71 -0.13
N LEU A 34 9.50 -15.42 -0.45
CA LEU A 34 9.09 -14.94 -1.78
C LEU A 34 10.30 -14.47 -2.61
N GLN A 35 11.53 -14.66 -2.11
CA GLN A 35 12.76 -14.25 -2.83
C GLN A 35 13.03 -15.09 -4.08
N ASP A 36 12.54 -16.34 -4.11
CA ASP A 36 12.67 -17.25 -5.26
C ASP A 36 11.51 -17.13 -6.25
N VAL A 37 10.56 -16.23 -6.00
CA VAL A 37 9.40 -16.05 -6.87
C VAL A 37 9.76 -15.12 -8.02
N ASN A 38 9.58 -15.62 -9.24
CA ASN A 38 9.81 -14.84 -10.45
C ASN A 38 8.67 -13.82 -10.67
N VAL A 39 8.84 -12.62 -10.12
CA VAL A 39 7.84 -11.54 -10.18
C VAL A 39 7.48 -11.16 -11.62
N SER A 40 8.45 -11.15 -12.54
CA SER A 40 8.18 -10.81 -13.95
C SER A 40 7.32 -11.87 -14.66
N GLU A 41 7.48 -13.14 -14.30
CA GLU A 41 6.61 -14.22 -14.77
C GLU A 41 5.18 -14.11 -14.22
N ILE A 42 5.02 -13.64 -12.97
CA ILE A 42 3.69 -13.40 -12.41
C ILE A 42 3.00 -12.24 -13.13
N ILE A 43 3.72 -11.15 -13.42
CA ILE A 43 3.20 -10.00 -14.16
C ILE A 43 2.79 -10.43 -15.57
N SER A 44 3.63 -11.20 -16.27
CA SER A 44 3.30 -11.67 -17.63
C SER A 44 2.07 -12.57 -17.64
N LYS A 45 1.93 -13.45 -16.65
CA LYS A 45 0.73 -14.30 -16.47
C LYS A 45 -0.52 -13.50 -16.10
N GLN A 46 -0.40 -12.38 -15.38
CA GLN A 46 -1.57 -11.51 -15.10
C GLN A 46 -2.06 -10.79 -16.34
N ASN A 47 -1.15 -10.43 -17.25
CA ASN A 47 -1.49 -9.77 -18.49
C ASN A 47 -2.01 -10.76 -19.55
N SER A 48 -1.73 -12.06 -19.41
CA SER A 48 -2.39 -13.10 -20.19
C SER A 48 -3.74 -13.44 -19.55
N SER A 49 -4.77 -13.65 -20.36
CA SER A 49 -6.15 -13.93 -19.93
C SER A 49 -6.33 -15.30 -19.24
N GLU A 50 -5.26 -15.89 -18.73
CA GLU A 50 -5.24 -17.23 -18.15
C GLU A 50 -5.66 -17.21 -16.66
N ARG A 51 -6.22 -18.34 -16.24
CA ARG A 51 -6.96 -18.61 -14.99
C ARG A 51 -6.14 -18.38 -13.69
N PRO A 52 -6.78 -18.54 -12.50
CA PRO A 52 -6.47 -17.69 -11.35
C PRO A 52 -5.03 -17.83 -10.86
N ILE A 53 -4.34 -16.70 -10.76
CA ILE A 53 -2.97 -16.64 -10.30
C ILE A 53 -2.97 -16.74 -8.77
N ASP A 54 -2.07 -17.58 -8.24
CA ASP A 54 -1.89 -17.81 -6.80
C ASP A 54 -1.43 -16.55 -6.05
N TYR A 55 -1.10 -15.49 -6.79
CA TYR A 55 -0.60 -14.23 -6.27
C TYR A 55 -1.48 -13.05 -6.68
N GLN A 56 -1.42 -12.00 -5.87
CA GLN A 56 -2.06 -10.71 -6.11
C GLN A 56 -1.10 -9.57 -5.81
N PHE A 57 -1.13 -8.51 -6.62
CA PHE A 57 -0.42 -7.28 -6.29
C PHE A 57 -1.36 -6.32 -5.58
N PHE A 58 -0.82 -5.56 -4.64
CA PHE A 58 -1.49 -4.41 -4.07
C PHE A 58 -0.49 -3.29 -3.81
N VAL A 59 -0.98 -2.06 -3.78
CA VAL A 59 -0.16 -0.87 -3.58
C VAL A 59 -0.66 -0.13 -2.34
N GLU A 60 0.26 0.16 -1.44
CA GLU A 60 -0.02 1.05 -0.30
C GLU A 60 0.75 2.34 -0.49
N THR A 61 0.08 3.46 -0.20
CA THR A 61 0.70 4.78 -0.20
C THR A 61 0.63 5.40 1.18
N SER A 62 1.69 6.12 1.56
CA SER A 62 1.72 6.90 2.80
C SER A 62 2.31 8.28 2.56
N LEU A 63 1.77 9.29 3.21
CA LEU A 63 2.27 10.66 3.07
C LEU A 63 3.60 10.82 3.82
N ILE A 64 4.62 11.38 3.15
CA ILE A 64 5.88 11.77 3.77
C ILE A 64 5.86 13.27 4.10
N GLU A 65 5.53 14.10 3.11
CA GLU A 65 5.60 15.55 3.27
C GLU A 65 4.54 16.24 2.38
N LYS A 66 4.01 17.38 2.85
CA LYS A 66 3.19 18.28 2.03
C LYS A 66 4.01 19.53 1.72
N GLN A 67 4.14 19.85 0.44
CA GLN A 67 4.77 21.08 -0.03
C GLN A 67 3.76 21.89 -0.83
N ARG A 68 4.03 23.19 -1.01
CA ARG A 68 3.14 24.04 -1.82
C ARG A 68 3.17 23.53 -3.27
N GLY A 69 2.02 23.08 -3.76
CA GLY A 69 1.88 22.56 -5.13
C GLY A 69 2.22 21.08 -5.28
N ALA A 70 2.77 20.39 -4.29
CA ALA A 70 3.05 18.96 -4.44
C ALA A 70 3.01 18.23 -3.10
N LYS A 71 2.73 16.93 -3.15
CA LYS A 71 2.78 16.05 -1.98
C LYS A 71 3.82 14.97 -2.25
N THR A 72 4.69 14.71 -1.28
CA THR A 72 5.65 13.61 -1.34
C THR A 72 5.05 12.43 -0.60
N ILE A 73 4.94 11.30 -1.29
CA ILE A 73 4.40 10.05 -0.77
C ILE A 73 5.45 8.95 -0.84
N ASN A 74 5.29 7.93 -0.01
CA ASN A 74 5.93 6.64 -0.17
C ASN A 74 4.93 5.69 -0.82
N ALA A 75 5.29 5.04 -1.91
CA ALA A 75 4.50 4.00 -2.56
C ALA A 75 5.20 2.65 -2.41
N LYS A 76 4.51 1.68 -1.82
CA LYS A 76 4.99 0.31 -1.66
C LYS A 76 4.13 -0.62 -2.50
N VAL A 77 4.78 -1.44 -3.32
CA VAL A 77 4.11 -2.52 -4.03
C VAL A 77 4.40 -3.81 -3.31
N TYR A 78 3.35 -4.56 -3.03
CA TYR A 78 3.40 -5.84 -2.37
C TYR A 78 2.94 -6.95 -3.31
N LEU A 79 3.56 -8.11 -3.17
CA LEU A 79 3.12 -9.37 -3.72
C LEU A 79 2.51 -10.21 -2.60
N LEU A 80 1.22 -10.53 -2.70
CA LEU A 80 0.48 -11.37 -1.77
C LEU A 80 0.32 -12.77 -2.33
N GLU A 81 0.71 -13.80 -1.58
CA GLU A 81 0.37 -15.19 -1.86
C GLU A 81 -1.04 -15.49 -1.30
N LYS A 82 -2.01 -15.77 -2.18
CA LYS A 82 -3.43 -15.95 -1.80
C LYS A 82 -3.64 -17.15 -0.89
N LYS A 83 -2.88 -18.22 -1.08
CA LYS A 83 -3.02 -19.47 -0.31
C LYS A 83 -2.61 -19.31 1.16
N THR A 84 -1.56 -18.54 1.42
CA THR A 84 -0.97 -18.41 2.76
C THR A 84 -1.25 -17.06 3.42
N GLY A 85 -1.67 -16.06 2.65
CA GLY A 85 -1.81 -14.68 3.08
C GLY A 85 -0.48 -13.97 3.31
N LYS A 86 0.66 -14.59 2.98
CA LYS A 86 1.99 -13.97 3.14
C LYS A 86 2.21 -12.92 2.08
N SER A 87 2.80 -11.79 2.47
CA SER A 87 3.18 -10.72 1.55
C SER A 87 4.67 -10.40 1.60
N ALA A 88 5.19 -9.94 0.47
CA ALA A 88 6.53 -9.34 0.39
C ALA A 88 6.47 -8.00 -0.34
N ILE A 89 7.29 -7.06 0.12
CA ILE A 89 7.50 -5.78 -0.57
C ILE A 89 8.43 -6.06 -1.76
N ILE A 90 7.95 -5.74 -2.96
CA ILE A 90 8.73 -5.88 -4.20
C ILE A 90 9.20 -4.52 -4.73
N SER A 91 8.49 -3.44 -4.37
CA SER A 91 8.89 -2.07 -4.70
C SER A 91 8.60 -1.13 -3.53
N ASN A 92 9.46 -0.13 -3.34
CA ASN A 92 9.33 0.88 -2.29
C ASN A 92 9.97 2.18 -2.78
N GLU A 93 9.15 3.12 -3.22
CA GLU A 93 9.60 4.33 -3.87
C GLU A 93 9.02 5.59 -3.22
N THR A 94 9.85 6.62 -3.13
CA THR A 94 9.40 7.96 -2.75
C THR A 94 9.03 8.71 -4.01
N ILE A 95 7.80 9.23 -4.03
CA ILE A 95 7.19 9.84 -5.21
C ILE A 95 6.68 11.22 -4.87
N VAL A 96 6.96 12.18 -5.75
CA VAL A 96 6.38 13.51 -5.72
C VAL A 96 5.17 13.53 -6.65
N VAL A 97 4.03 13.86 -6.04
CA VAL A 97 2.72 13.94 -6.66
C VAL A 97 2.37 15.42 -6.83
N PRO A 98 2.46 15.99 -8.05
CA PRO A 98 2.05 17.37 -8.28
C PRO A 98 0.54 17.52 -8.15
N ASN A 99 0.08 18.61 -7.53
CA ASN A 99 -1.35 18.90 -7.38
C ASN A 99 -2.03 19.25 -8.71
N PHE A 100 -1.28 19.77 -9.68
CA PHE A 100 -1.74 20.08 -11.04
C PHE A 100 -0.62 19.83 -12.06
N LYS A 101 -1.03 19.50 -13.30
CA LYS A 101 -0.14 19.03 -14.38
C LYS A 101 1.00 20.01 -14.71
N ASP A 102 0.77 21.30 -14.46
CA ASP A 102 1.68 22.39 -14.82
C ASP A 102 2.39 23.01 -13.60
N ILE A 103 2.43 22.35 -12.44
CA ILE A 103 3.36 22.76 -11.37
C ILE A 103 4.78 22.64 -11.92
N VAL A 104 5.46 23.78 -11.96
CA VAL A 104 6.91 23.81 -11.98
C VAL A 104 7.37 23.52 -10.55
N LEU A 105 7.55 22.23 -10.26
CA LEU A 105 8.29 21.83 -9.07
C LEU A 105 9.70 22.38 -9.23
N LEU A 106 10.24 23.04 -8.21
CA LEU A 106 11.62 23.49 -8.21
C LEU A 106 12.52 22.29 -8.50
N GLU A 107 13.01 22.19 -9.73
CA GLU A 107 13.75 21.03 -10.25
C GLU A 107 15.03 20.79 -9.45
N SER A 108 15.55 21.81 -8.77
CA SER A 108 16.70 21.73 -7.87
C SER A 108 16.52 20.79 -6.68
N LYS A 109 15.29 20.36 -6.36
CA LYS A 109 15.02 19.33 -5.33
C LYS A 109 14.78 17.92 -5.89
N LEU A 110 14.65 17.77 -7.21
CA LEU A 110 14.32 16.50 -7.85
C LEU A 110 15.59 15.88 -8.45
N ASN A 111 16.27 15.03 -7.69
CA ASN A 111 17.50 14.35 -8.13
C ASN A 111 17.26 13.21 -9.15
N SER A 112 16.02 13.00 -9.61
CA SER A 112 15.64 11.88 -10.47
C SER A 112 14.71 12.32 -11.60
N ASN A 113 15.02 11.82 -12.80
CA ASN A 113 14.27 12.04 -14.04
C ASN A 113 13.17 10.99 -14.29
N LYS A 114 12.98 10.04 -13.37
CA LYS A 114 11.96 8.98 -13.54
C LYS A 114 10.56 9.56 -13.34
N LYS A 115 9.80 9.63 -14.42
CA LYS A 115 8.43 10.16 -14.46
C LYS A 115 7.46 9.04 -14.84
N LEU A 116 6.38 8.92 -14.09
CA LEU A 116 5.28 8.01 -14.40
C LEU A 116 4.35 8.61 -15.46
N ILE A 117 3.56 7.76 -16.12
CA ILE A 117 2.63 8.16 -17.18
C ILE A 117 1.61 9.22 -16.73
N ASN A 118 1.24 9.20 -15.44
CA ASN A 118 0.29 10.13 -14.84
C ASN A 118 0.92 11.50 -14.44
N GLY A 119 2.23 11.66 -14.64
CA GLY A 119 2.95 12.89 -14.34
C GLY A 119 3.69 12.91 -13.00
N ASP A 120 3.50 11.90 -12.16
CA ASP A 120 4.19 11.77 -10.87
C ASP A 120 5.69 11.48 -11.08
N ARG A 121 6.53 11.91 -10.14
CA ARG A 121 7.99 11.81 -10.26
C ARG A 121 8.57 10.97 -9.13
N ILE A 122 9.33 9.94 -9.45
CA ILE A 122 10.04 9.11 -8.46
C ILE A 122 11.32 9.81 -8.09
N ILE A 123 11.55 10.06 -6.79
CA ILE A 123 12.76 10.74 -6.29
C ILE A 123 13.74 9.81 -5.59
N ASP A 124 13.28 8.68 -5.09
CA ASP A 124 14.11 7.68 -4.42
C ASP A 124 13.48 6.28 -4.57
N SER A 125 14.30 5.24 -4.62
CA SER A 125 13.87 3.84 -4.79
C SER A 125 14.71 2.92 -3.91
N LYS A 126 14.06 2.10 -3.08
CA LYS A 126 14.69 1.29 -2.03
C LYS A 126 14.41 -0.21 -2.18
N ALA A 127 14.14 -0.69 -3.39
CA ALA A 127 13.72 -2.06 -3.64
C ALA A 127 14.24 -2.62 -4.97
N THR A 128 14.04 -3.92 -5.17
CA THR A 128 14.52 -4.67 -6.34
C THR A 128 13.84 -4.23 -7.64
N PHE A 129 12.53 -3.96 -7.61
CA PHE A 129 11.76 -3.55 -8.78
C PHE A 129 11.38 -2.07 -8.69
N SER A 130 11.51 -1.36 -9.81
CA SER A 130 11.07 0.03 -9.88
C SER A 130 9.58 0.11 -10.18
N LEU A 131 8.86 1.06 -9.59
CA LEU A 131 7.43 1.23 -9.88
C LEU A 131 7.21 1.51 -11.37
N THR A 132 8.14 2.21 -12.03
CA THR A 132 8.10 2.47 -13.48
C THR A 132 7.96 1.18 -14.31
N GLU A 133 8.58 0.09 -13.88
CA GLU A 133 8.51 -1.21 -14.58
C GLU A 133 7.22 -1.97 -14.21
N LEU A 134 6.74 -1.79 -12.98
CA LEU A 134 5.58 -2.51 -12.46
C LEU A 134 4.25 -1.91 -12.96
N ILE A 135 4.19 -0.60 -13.23
CA ILE A 135 2.95 0.07 -13.68
C ILE A 135 2.54 -0.30 -15.11
N ASP A 136 3.38 -1.01 -15.87
CA ASP A 136 2.96 -1.60 -17.16
C ASP A 136 1.85 -2.65 -16.95
N SER A 137 1.71 -3.19 -15.74
CA SER A 137 0.54 -3.96 -15.33
C SER A 137 -0.60 -3.02 -14.95
N GLU A 138 -1.72 -3.11 -15.68
CA GLU A 138 -2.94 -2.36 -15.40
C GLU A 138 -3.41 -2.57 -13.95
N ALA A 139 -3.31 -3.79 -13.42
CA ALA A 139 -3.68 -4.09 -12.05
C ALA A 139 -2.85 -3.28 -11.04
N ILE A 140 -1.53 -3.17 -11.24
CA ILE A 140 -0.65 -2.41 -10.34
C ILE A 140 -0.90 -0.91 -10.50
N TYR A 141 -1.03 -0.43 -11.73
CA TYR A 141 -1.32 0.98 -12.01
C TYR A 141 -2.63 1.44 -11.38
N ASN A 142 -3.71 0.65 -11.53
CA ASN A 142 -5.02 0.98 -10.96
C ASN A 142 -4.98 1.00 -9.43
N ASN A 143 -4.30 0.03 -8.81
CA ASN A 143 -4.10 0.03 -7.36
C ASN A 143 -3.31 1.27 -6.89
N TYR A 144 -2.27 1.66 -7.64
CA TYR A 144 -1.49 2.86 -7.33
C TYR A 144 -2.32 4.15 -7.42
N ILE A 145 -3.08 4.33 -8.50
CA ILE A 145 -3.97 5.48 -8.68
C ILE A 145 -5.02 5.53 -7.58
N ASN A 146 -5.68 4.41 -7.27
CA ASN A 146 -6.69 4.33 -6.23
C ASN A 146 -6.12 4.66 -4.85
N SER A 147 -5.00 4.05 -4.47
CA SER A 147 -4.35 4.33 -3.18
C SER A 147 -3.93 5.80 -3.08
N THR A 148 -3.39 6.38 -4.15
CA THR A 148 -2.99 7.78 -4.19
C THR A 148 -4.20 8.73 -4.12
N ASN A 149 -5.28 8.40 -4.83
CA ASN A 149 -6.53 9.16 -4.81
C ASN A 149 -7.12 9.20 -3.39
N GLU A 150 -7.17 8.04 -2.72
CA GLU A 150 -7.64 7.90 -1.34
C GLU A 150 -6.76 8.68 -0.35
N LEU A 151 -5.43 8.50 -0.42
CA LEU A 151 -4.48 9.15 0.48
C LEU A 151 -4.53 10.69 0.37
N LEU A 152 -4.67 11.20 -0.85
CA LEU A 152 -4.50 12.63 -1.13
C LEU A 152 -5.82 13.37 -1.32
N ASP A 153 -6.95 12.67 -1.25
CA ASP A 153 -8.31 13.17 -1.54
C ASP A 153 -8.37 13.87 -2.91
N ILE A 154 -7.95 13.14 -3.95
CA ILE A 154 -7.94 13.63 -5.33
C ILE A 154 -8.67 12.64 -6.24
N LYS A 155 -9.11 13.11 -7.42
CA LYS A 155 -9.81 12.30 -8.42
C LYS A 155 -9.00 12.25 -9.72
N ARG A 156 -8.11 11.27 -9.82
CA ARG A 156 -7.42 10.93 -11.07
C ARG A 156 -8.12 9.78 -11.76
N SER A 157 -8.35 9.91 -13.06
CA SER A 157 -8.96 8.85 -13.87
C SER A 157 -7.99 7.70 -14.07
N ILE A 158 -8.56 6.49 -14.08
CA ILE A 158 -7.93 5.24 -14.51
C ILE A 158 -7.93 5.20 -16.05
#